data_AF-A0AAD7ABQ3-F1
#
_entry.id   AF-A0AAD7ABQ3-F1
#
_cell.length_a   1.000
_cell.length_b   1.000
_cell.length_c   1.000
_cell.angle_alpha   90.00
_cell.angle_beta   90.00
_cell.angle_gamma   90.00
#
_symmetry.space_group_name_H-M   'P 1'
#
loop_
_entity.id
_entity.type
_entity.pdbx_description
1 polymer ?
#
loop_
_entity_poly.entity_id
_entity_poly.type
_entity_poly.pdbx_seq_one_letter_code
_entity_poly.pdbx_strand_id
1 'polypeptide(L)'
;MIDIPGDRLSIRFFVGGMDCRAGIWFFDFYNRLERSAVDAPPGYAVTIVAPAGLAGAIQSIEQVSTGEGAKPGFEKFAVVESVQCSLARHGKHPFLFQIPSRTSLDNQFA
;
A
#
# COMPACT_ATOMS: atom_id res chain seq x y z
N MET A 1 -0.30 10.05 -2.90
CA MET A 1 0.49 8.92 -3.46
C MET A 1 1.95 9.15 -3.15
N ILE A 2 2.77 8.10 -3.17
CA ILE A 2 4.21 8.17 -2.90
C ILE A 2 4.96 7.52 -4.06
N ASP A 3 5.92 8.22 -4.64
CA ASP A 3 6.73 7.70 -5.73
C ASP A 3 7.81 6.75 -5.21
N ILE A 4 7.98 5.60 -5.88
CA ILE A 4 9.01 4.64 -5.52
C ILE A 4 10.33 5.09 -6.15
N PRO A 5 11.41 5.34 -5.37
CA PRO A 5 12.66 5.85 -5.91
C PRO A 5 13.29 4.90 -6.92
N GLY A 6 13.65 5.43 -8.09
CA GLY A 6 14.27 4.68 -9.19
C GLY A 6 13.33 3.68 -9.86
N ASP A 7 12.01 3.82 -9.68
CA ASP A 7 11.00 2.98 -10.31
C ASP A 7 9.95 3.83 -11.05
N ARG A 8 9.26 3.25 -12.03
CA ARG A 8 8.13 3.89 -12.72
C ARG A 8 6.85 3.85 -11.88
N LEU A 9 6.81 2.96 -10.88
CA LEU A 9 5.65 2.75 -10.03
C LEU A 9 5.57 3.75 -8.86
N SER A 10 4.36 3.94 -8.37
CA SER A 10 4.06 4.68 -7.14
C SER A 10 3.09 3.89 -6.27
N ILE A 11 3.10 4.15 -4.97
CA ILE A 11 2.12 3.63 -4.01
C ILE A 11 0.98 4.63 -3.94
N ARG A 12 -0.20 4.24 -4.38
CA ARG A 12 -1.38 5.12 -4.40
C ARG A 12 -2.35 4.67 -3.32
N PHE A 13 -2.64 5.59 -2.40
CA PHE A 13 -3.55 5.38 -1.29
C PHE A 13 -4.95 5.86 -1.64
N PHE A 14 -5.95 5.14 -1.15
CA PHE A 14 -7.36 5.51 -1.23
C PHE A 14 -8.11 4.94 -0.04
N VAL A 15 -9.24 5.55 0.28
CA VAL A 15 -10.14 5.05 1.31
C VAL A 15 -11.14 4.11 0.63
N GLY A 16 -11.26 2.88 1.12
CA GLY A 16 -12.21 1.90 0.60
C GLY A 16 -13.65 2.25 0.96
N GLY A 17 -14.60 1.72 0.19
CA GLY A 17 -16.03 1.86 0.47
C GLY A 17 -16.47 1.01 1.66
N MET A 18 -17.30 1.62 2.51
CA MET A 18 -17.75 1.23 3.85
C MET A 18 -16.69 1.42 4.96
N ASP A 19 -16.93 2.53 5.66
CA ASP A 19 -16.32 2.99 6.90
C ASP A 19 -14.88 3.53 6.85
N CYS A 20 -14.79 4.76 6.33
CA CYS A 20 -13.65 5.65 6.46
C CYS A 20 -13.21 5.93 7.91
N ARG A 21 -13.96 5.48 8.93
CA ARG A 21 -13.62 5.64 10.36
C ARG A 21 -12.81 4.48 10.94
N ALA A 22 -12.67 3.37 10.22
CA ALA A 22 -12.03 2.17 10.74
C ALA A 22 -10.50 2.24 10.86
N GLY A 23 -9.87 3.38 10.54
CA GLY A 23 -8.40 3.48 10.60
C GLY A 23 -7.68 2.79 9.45
N ILE A 24 -8.39 2.27 8.44
CA ILE A 24 -7.80 1.44 7.38
C ILE A 24 -7.63 2.23 6.08
N TRP A 25 -6.45 2.16 5.49
CA TRP A 25 -6.13 2.61 4.14
C TRP A 25 -6.03 1.43 3.19
N PHE A 26 -6.49 1.65 1.96
CA PHE A 26 -6.22 0.76 0.86
C PHE A 26 -5.13 1.36 -0.01
N PHE A 27 -4.29 0.52 -0.59
CA PHE A 27 -3.35 0.96 -1.60
C PHE A 27 -3.18 -0.05 -2.73
N ASP A 28 -2.72 0.46 -3.88
CA ASP A 28 -2.28 -0.31 -5.03
C ASP A 28 -0.91 0.21 -5.54
N PHE A 29 -0.27 -0.58 -6.39
CA PHE A 29 0.85 -0.12 -7.20
C PHE A 29 0.30 0.55 -8.46
N TYR A 30 0.73 1.78 -8.71
CA TYR A 30 0.25 2.58 -9.83
C TYR A 30 1.38 2.82 -10.83
N ASN A 31 1.17 2.39 -12.07
CA ASN A 31 2.07 2.69 -13.17
C ASN A 31 1.80 4.10 -13.69
N ARG A 32 2.72 5.03 -13.42
CA ARG A 32 2.57 6.44 -13.80
C ARG A 32 2.57 6.67 -15.31
N LEU A 33 3.21 5.80 -16.08
CA LEU A 33 3.28 5.92 -17.55
C LEU A 33 1.97 5.49 -18.20
N GLU A 34 1.45 4.33 -17.77
CA GLU A 34 0.23 3.73 -18.31
C GLU A 34 -1.04 4.28 -17.64
N ARG A 35 -0.87 5.03 -16.55
CA ARG A 35 -1.94 5.61 -15.72
C ARG A 35 -2.91 4.57 -15.16
N SER A 36 -2.41 3.37 -14.90
CA SER A 36 -3.18 2.20 -14.48
C SER A 36 -2.67 1.63 -13.16
N ALA A 37 -3.56 0.96 -12.42
CA ALA A 37 -3.14 0.09 -11.33
C ALA A 37 -2.54 -1.20 -11.91
N VAL A 38 -1.54 -1.73 -11.23
CA VAL A 38 -0.86 -2.97 -11.56
C VAL A 38 -0.70 -3.82 -10.30
N ASP A 39 -0.61 -5.13 -10.47
CA ASP A 39 -0.28 -6.02 -9.35
C ASP A 39 1.17 -5.79 -8.91
N ALA A 40 1.49 -6.21 -7.69
CA ALA A 40 2.84 -6.19 -7.18
C ALA A 40 3.78 -6.95 -8.14
N PRO A 41 4.81 -6.28 -8.72
CA PRO A 41 5.78 -6.97 -9.55
C PRO A 41 6.50 -8.08 -8.79
N PRO A 42 6.98 -9.13 -9.47
CA PRO A 42 7.76 -10.19 -8.83
C PRO A 42 8.93 -9.63 -8.00
N GLY A 43 9.06 -10.11 -6.77
CA GLY A 43 10.09 -9.65 -5.82
C GLY A 43 9.73 -8.37 -5.06
N TYR A 44 8.52 -7.82 -5.26
CA TYR A 44 7.97 -6.81 -4.38
C TYR A 44 7.35 -7.45 -3.15
N ALA A 45 7.69 -6.94 -1.98
CA ALA A 45 7.04 -7.34 -0.73
C ALA A 45 6.90 -6.13 0.20
N VAL A 46 5.67 -5.91 0.68
CA VAL A 46 5.39 -4.84 1.65
C VAL A 46 5.30 -5.45 3.04
N THR A 47 5.98 -4.84 4.01
CA THR A 47 6.00 -5.29 5.40
C THR A 47 5.78 -4.12 6.33
N ILE A 48 4.92 -4.28 7.34
CA ILE A 48 4.75 -3.28 8.39
C ILE A 48 5.98 -3.30 9.31
N VAL A 49 6.56 -2.12 9.52
CA VAL A 49 7.68 -1.85 10.42
C VAL A 49 7.10 -1.18 11.67
N ALA A 50 6.51 -1.99 12.56
CA ALA A 50 5.91 -1.50 13.82
C ALA A 50 6.59 -2.17 15.03
N PRO A 51 6.53 -1.55 16.23
CA PRO A 51 6.86 -2.25 17.46
C PRO A 51 5.94 -3.48 17.66
N ALA A 52 6.44 -4.47 18.39
CA ALA A 52 5.92 -5.85 18.45
C ALA A 52 4.37 -5.93 18.51
N GLY A 53 3.77 -6.68 17.57
CA GLY A 53 2.33 -6.97 17.52
C GLY A 53 1.67 -6.70 16.16
N LEU A 54 2.19 -5.74 15.38
CA LEU A 54 1.67 -5.40 14.04
C LEU A 54 2.68 -5.63 12.91
N ALA A 55 3.90 -6.07 13.24
CA ALA A 55 4.92 -6.37 12.24
C ALA A 55 4.54 -7.63 11.44
N GLY A 56 4.61 -7.54 10.12
CA GLY A 56 4.25 -8.65 9.25
C GLY A 56 4.15 -8.26 7.78
N ALA A 57 4.21 -9.27 6.92
CA ALA A 57 3.98 -9.09 5.49
C ALA A 57 2.52 -8.71 5.25
N ILE A 58 2.29 -7.68 4.44
CA ILE A 58 0.95 -7.29 4.02
C ILE A 58 0.56 -8.18 2.84
N GLN A 59 -0.49 -8.97 3.02
CA GLN A 59 -1.09 -9.76 1.95
C GLN A 59 -2.12 -8.91 1.20
N SER A 60 -2.31 -9.19 -0.09
CA SER A 60 -3.39 -8.56 -0.82
C SER A 60 -4.74 -9.08 -0.36
N ILE A 61 -5.77 -8.25 -0.47
CA ILE A 61 -7.13 -8.59 -0.05
C ILE A 61 -7.59 -9.81 -0.81
N GLU A 62 -7.27 -9.89 -2.10
CA GLU A 62 -7.67 -10.99 -2.98
C GLU A 62 -7.00 -12.32 -2.59
N GLN A 63 -5.79 -12.29 -2.02
CA GLN A 63 -5.17 -13.48 -1.42
C GLN A 63 -5.91 -13.96 -0.16
N VAL A 64 -6.54 -13.05 0.58
CA VAL A 64 -7.22 -13.35 1.84
C VAL A 64 -8.71 -13.68 1.63
N SER A 65 -9.36 -13.07 0.64
CA SER A 65 -10.83 -13.01 0.56
C SER A 65 -11.51 -14.11 -0.25
N THR A 66 -10.90 -14.60 -1.33
CA THR A 66 -11.69 -15.33 -2.34
C THR A 66 -11.15 -16.67 -2.78
N GLY A 67 -9.84 -16.95 -2.71
CA GLY A 67 -9.27 -18.15 -3.35
C GLY A 67 -9.39 -18.16 -4.89
N GLU A 68 -10.37 -17.46 -5.45
CA GLU A 68 -10.40 -16.96 -6.82
C GLU A 68 -9.48 -15.74 -6.91
N GLY A 69 -8.46 -15.84 -7.77
CA GLY A 69 -7.46 -14.80 -7.93
C GLY A 69 -8.07 -13.46 -8.35
N ALA A 70 -7.42 -12.38 -7.92
CA ALA A 70 -7.70 -11.03 -8.41
C ALA A 70 -7.73 -11.01 -9.94
N LYS A 71 -8.58 -10.15 -10.53
CA LYS A 71 -8.34 -9.74 -11.92
C LYS A 71 -6.93 -9.11 -11.98
N PRO A 72 -6.08 -9.47 -12.93
CA PRO A 72 -4.76 -8.87 -13.04
C PRO A 72 -4.83 -7.34 -13.12
N GLY A 73 -4.01 -6.65 -12.35
CA GLY A 73 -3.98 -5.20 -12.20
C GLY A 73 -4.99 -4.64 -11.18
N PHE A 74 -5.68 -5.50 -10.44
CA PHE A 74 -6.64 -5.09 -9.42
C PHE A 74 -6.17 -5.42 -8.00
N GLU A 75 -4.95 -5.93 -7.80
CA GLU A 75 -4.44 -6.23 -6.47
C GLU A 75 -4.52 -5.03 -5.53
N LYS A 76 -5.12 -5.24 -4.36
CA LYS A 76 -5.27 -4.21 -3.33
C LYS A 76 -4.75 -4.71 -2.00
N PHE A 77 -4.16 -3.81 -1.25
CA PHE A 77 -3.65 -4.08 0.08
C PHE A 77 -4.43 -3.23 1.09
N ALA A 78 -4.74 -3.80 2.25
CA ALA A 78 -5.34 -3.09 3.37
C ALA A 78 -4.31 -2.95 4.49
N VAL A 79 -4.20 -1.74 5.05
CA VAL A 79 -3.24 -1.44 6.11
C VAL A 79 -3.79 -0.37 7.05
N VAL A 80 -3.50 -0.50 8.33
CA VAL A 80 -3.88 0.51 9.32
C VAL A 80 -3.12 1.82 9.09
N GLU A 81 -3.74 2.95 9.40
CA GLU A 81 -3.14 4.27 9.27
C GLU A 81 -1.97 4.47 10.23
N SER A 82 -1.13 5.47 9.93
CA SER A 82 -0.03 5.88 10.81
C SER A 82 1.04 4.81 11.09
N VAL A 83 1.07 3.69 10.36
CA VAL A 83 2.19 2.73 10.42
C VAL A 83 3.25 3.03 9.37
N GLN A 84 4.50 2.72 9.73
CA GLN A 84 5.60 2.69 8.77
C GLN A 84 5.62 1.34 8.07
N CYS A 85 5.88 1.36 6.77
CA CYS A 85 6.03 0.18 5.94
C CYS A 85 7.39 0.18 5.25
N SER A 86 7.84 -1.01 4.90
CA SER A 86 9.02 -1.26 4.09
C SER A 86 8.60 -1.99 2.82
N LEU A 87 9.03 -1.49 1.68
CA LEU A 87 8.91 -2.15 0.39
C LEU A 87 10.27 -2.75 0.01
N ALA A 88 10.36 -4.07 0.03
CA ALA A 88 11.48 -4.81 -0.56
C ALA A 88 11.31 -4.89 -2.08
N ARG A 89 12.41 -4.73 -2.82
CA ARG A 89 12.48 -4.90 -4.28
C ARG A 89 13.78 -5.62 -4.63
N HIS A 90 13.76 -6.46 -5.65
CA HIS A 90 14.92 -7.25 -6.04
C HIS A 90 16.15 -6.38 -6.33
N GLY A 91 17.27 -6.65 -5.65
CA GLY A 91 18.54 -5.94 -5.83
C GLY A 91 18.53 -4.46 -5.42
N LYS A 92 17.51 -3.99 -4.68
CA LYS A 92 17.42 -2.60 -4.19
C LYS A 92 17.35 -2.58 -2.67
N HIS A 93 17.81 -1.46 -2.11
CA HIS A 93 17.57 -1.19 -0.69
C HIS A 93 16.07 -1.08 -0.40
N PRO A 94 15.61 -1.57 0.77
CA PRO A 94 14.22 -1.42 1.18
C PRO A 94 13.80 0.05 1.16
N PHE A 95 12.64 0.32 0.57
CA PHE A 95 12.06 1.65 0.53
C PHE A 95 11.08 1.81 1.69
N LEU A 96 11.40 2.69 2.64
CA LEU A 96 10.52 3.00 3.76
C LEU A 96 9.51 4.06 3.37
N PHE A 97 8.26 3.85 3.72
CA PHE A 97 7.18 4.81 3.51
C PHE A 97 6.17 4.77 4.65
N GLN A 98 5.46 5.87 4.85
CA GLN A 98 4.49 6.03 5.94
C GLN A 98 3.08 5.94 5.39
N ILE A 99 2.21 5.16 6.04
CA ILE A 99 0.78 5.19 5.74
C ILE A 99 0.20 6.51 6.25
N PRO A 100 -0.54 7.26 5.42
CA PRO A 100 -1.10 8.55 5.81
C PRO A 100 -1.97 8.47 7.07
N SER A 101 -1.96 9.54 7.87
CA SER A 101 -2.89 9.71 8.99
C SER A 101 -4.04 10.62 8.58
N ARG A 102 -5.29 10.31 8.95
CA ARG A 102 -6.42 11.20 8.64
C ARG A 102 -6.32 12.55 9.35
N THR A 103 -5.73 12.59 10.54
CA THR A 103 -5.48 13.84 11.28
C THR A 103 -4.52 14.79 10.55
N SER A 104 -3.63 14.25 9.70
CA SER A 104 -2.71 15.06 8.89
C SER A 104 -3.34 15.67 7.63
N LEU A 105 -4.58 15.29 7.28
CA LEU A 105 -5.33 15.88 6.16
C LEU A 105 -6.17 17.09 6.61
N ASP A 106 -6.61 17.14 7.87
CA ASP A 106 -7.39 18.26 8.41
C ASP A 106 -6.53 19.53 8.63
N ASN A 107 -5.22 19.39 8.87
CA ASN A 107 -4.30 20.52 9.05
C ASN A 107 -3.79 21.15 7.75
N GLN A 108 -4.23 20.69 6.57
CA GLN A 108 -3.86 21.29 5.28
C GLN A 108 -4.95 22.22 4.71
N PHE A 109 -6.06 22.38 5.42
CA PHE A 109 -7.17 23.28 5.05
C PHE A 109 -7.63 24.19 6.20
N ALA A 110 -6.82 24.34 7.25
CA ALA A 110 -7.05 25.28 8.35
C ALA A 110 -6.13 26.50 8.24
#